data_AF-A0A554JF47-F1
#
_entry.id   AF-A0A554JF47-F1
#
_cell.length_a   1.000
_cell.length_b   1.000
_cell.length_c   1.000
_cell.angle_alpha   90.00
_cell.angle_beta   90.00
_cell.angle_gamma   90.00
#
_symmetry.space_group_name_H-M   'P 1'
#
loop_
_entity.id
_entity.type
_entity.pdbx_description
1 polymer ?
#
loop_
_entity_poly.entity_id
_entity_poly.type
_entity_poly.pdbx_seq_one_letter_code
_entity_poly.pdbx_strand_id
1 'polypeptide(L)'
;MSKNKDSYSAGFEACKAAMEKAGVDQPDFVIVFASVSFNQSELTRGIREASKKASLIGCTDAGEITNDGPSEKSVAVMAIK
;
A
#
# COMPACT_ATOMS: atom_id res chain seq x y z
N MET A 1 4.94 4.01 -1.91
CA MET A 1 4.31 4.49 -0.67
C MET A 1 3.41 5.67 -0.98
N SER A 2 2.45 6.01 -0.12
CA SER A 2 1.68 7.26 -0.20
C SER A 2 1.50 7.87 1.19
N LYS A 3 1.35 9.21 1.22
CA LYS A 3 1.04 10.04 2.40
C LYS A 3 -0.29 10.79 2.23
N ASN A 4 -1.11 10.39 1.26
CA ASN A 4 -2.41 11.02 1.03
C ASN A 4 -3.26 10.88 2.30
N LYS A 5 -4.00 11.93 2.66
CA LYS A 5 -4.86 11.92 3.86
C LYS A 5 -6.14 11.12 3.63
N ASP A 6 -6.60 11.03 2.39
CA ASP A 6 -7.70 10.15 2.03
C ASP A 6 -7.22 8.70 2.05
N SER A 7 -7.85 7.87 2.87
CA SER A 7 -7.39 6.49 3.10
C SER A 7 -7.50 5.64 1.83
N TYR A 8 -8.56 5.82 1.04
CA TYR A 8 -8.75 5.09 -0.20
C TYR A 8 -7.68 5.47 -1.23
N SER A 9 -7.49 6.76 -1.48
CA SER A 9 -6.47 7.26 -2.41
C SER A 9 -5.06 6.87 -1.98
N ALA A 10 -4.74 6.94 -0.68
CA ALA A 10 -3.43 6.53 -0.18
C ALA A 10 -3.12 5.07 -0.52
N GLY A 11 -4.09 4.17 -0.31
CA GLY A 11 -3.94 2.75 -0.61
C GLY A 11 -3.82 2.48 -2.11
N PHE A 12 -4.68 3.12 -2.91
CA PHE A 12 -4.68 2.97 -4.36
C PHE A 12 -3.36 3.46 -4.99
N GLU A 13 -2.91 4.67 -4.64
CA GLU A 13 -1.66 5.27 -5.12
C GLU A 13 -0.45 4.45 -4.72
N ALA A 14 -0.37 4.01 -3.45
CA ALA A 14 0.77 3.25 -2.96
C ALA A 14 0.89 1.90 -3.68
N CYS A 15 -0.23 1.22 -3.93
CA CYS A 15 -0.26 -0.05 -4.64
C CYS A 15 0.06 0.12 -6.13
N LYS A 16 -0.51 1.13 -6.79
CA LYS A 16 -0.20 1.48 -8.19
C LYS A 16 1.31 1.72 -8.37
N ALA A 17 1.89 2.56 -7.52
CA ALA A 17 3.32 2.86 -7.57
C ALA A 17 4.18 1.61 -7.32
N ALA A 18 3.75 0.70 -6.43
CA ALA A 18 4.46 -0.55 -6.18
C ALA A 18 4.46 -1.47 -7.42
N MET A 19 3.31 -1.61 -8.08
CA MET A 19 3.14 -2.41 -9.29
C MET A 19 3.93 -1.84 -10.47
N GLU A 20 3.89 -0.51 -10.66
CA GLU A 20 4.67 0.19 -11.69
C GLU A 20 6.17 -0.03 -11.48
N LYS A 21 6.67 0.14 -10.25
CA LYS A 21 8.09 -0.10 -9.91
C LYS A 21 8.49 -1.57 -10.08
N ALA A 22 7.58 -2.51 -9.85
CA ALA A 22 7.82 -3.94 -10.04
C ALA A 22 7.66 -4.40 -11.50
N GLY A 23 7.12 -3.54 -12.40
CA GLY A 23 6.88 -3.88 -13.79
C GLY A 23 5.80 -4.96 -13.97
N VAL A 24 4.77 -4.97 -13.12
CA VAL A 24 3.68 -5.97 -13.15
C VAL A 24 2.31 -5.34 -13.29
N ASP A 25 1.47 -5.94 -14.12
CA ASP A 25 0.07 -5.51 -14.28
C ASP A 25 -0.88 -6.11 -13.24
N GLN A 26 -0.50 -7.24 -12.64
CA GLN A 26 -1.21 -7.92 -11.56
C GLN A 26 -0.18 -8.70 -10.73
N PRO A 27 -0.06 -8.42 -9.42
CA PRO A 27 0.78 -9.21 -8.53
C PRO A 27 0.07 -10.49 -8.07
N ASP A 28 0.83 -11.49 -7.64
CA ASP A 28 0.32 -12.70 -6.98
C ASP A 28 -0.16 -12.36 -5.56
N PHE A 29 0.62 -11.54 -4.86
CA PHE A 29 0.23 -10.96 -3.58
C PHE A 29 0.90 -9.60 -3.33
N VAL A 30 0.33 -8.84 -2.40
CA VAL A 30 0.88 -7.59 -1.90
C VAL A 30 1.14 -7.67 -0.40
N ILE A 31 2.27 -7.09 0.03
CA ILE A 31 2.58 -6.86 1.45
C ILE A 31 2.31 -5.39 1.78
N VAL A 32 1.55 -5.14 2.84
CA VAL A 32 1.14 -3.80 3.26
C VAL A 32 1.62 -3.49 4.67
N PHE A 33 2.27 -2.35 4.82
CA PHE A 33 2.55 -1.70 6.10
C PHE A 33 1.82 -0.36 6.09
N ALA A 34 0.94 -0.13 7.06
CA ALA A 34 0.08 1.04 7.09
C ALA A 34 -0.02 1.66 8.47
N SER A 35 0.11 2.98 8.52
CA SER A 35 -0.11 3.71 9.77
C SER A 35 -1.53 3.47 10.34
N VAL A 36 -1.60 3.34 11.66
CA VAL A 36 -2.88 3.26 12.40
C VAL A 36 -3.78 4.49 12.20
N SER A 37 -3.27 5.60 11.66
CA SER A 37 -4.06 6.82 11.39
C SER A 37 -5.07 6.68 10.24
N PHE A 38 -4.95 5.65 9.40
CA PHE A 38 -5.85 5.43 8.28
C PHE A 38 -7.14 4.71 8.69
N ASN A 39 -8.23 4.98 7.96
CA ASN A 39 -9.38 4.09 7.95
C ASN A 39 -8.98 2.82 7.18
N GLN A 40 -8.72 1.74 7.92
CA GLN A 40 -8.18 0.49 7.37
C GLN A 40 -9.11 -0.16 6.33
N SER A 41 -10.44 0.00 6.48
CA SER A 41 -11.40 -0.53 5.51
C SER A 41 -11.29 0.19 4.16
N GLU A 42 -11.22 1.52 4.18
CA GLU A 42 -11.10 2.32 2.96
C GLU A 42 -9.71 2.16 2.32
N LEU A 43 -8.67 2.10 3.14
CA LEU A 43 -7.29 1.86 2.71
C LEU A 43 -7.16 0.52 1.98
N THR A 44 -7.63 -0.57 2.59
CA THR A 44 -7.57 -1.89 1.99
C THR A 44 -8.49 -2.00 0.77
N ARG A 45 -9.60 -1.24 0.70
CA ARG A 45 -10.41 -1.13 -0.52
C ARG A 45 -9.59 -0.56 -1.68
N GLY A 46 -8.90 0.56 -1.47
CA GLY A 46 -8.03 1.18 -2.49
C GLY A 46 -6.92 0.25 -2.97
N ILE A 47 -6.25 -0.45 -2.04
CA ILE A 47 -5.19 -1.42 -2.38
C ILE A 47 -5.75 -2.59 -3.19
N ARG A 48 -6.90 -3.15 -2.79
CA ARG A 48 -7.53 -4.28 -3.49
C ARG A 48 -7.99 -3.91 -4.89
N GLU A 49 -8.47 -2.69 -5.09
CA GLU A 49 -8.85 -2.21 -6.42
C GLU A 49 -7.62 -2.06 -7.33
N ALA A 50 -6.58 -1.39 -6.85
CA ALA A 50 -5.34 -1.21 -7.61
C ALA A 50 -4.65 -2.54 -7.96
N SER A 51 -4.63 -3.49 -7.01
CA SER A 51 -4.00 -4.82 -7.18
C SER A 51 -4.85 -5.85 -7.93
N LYS A 52 -6.01 -5.45 -8.50
CA LYS A 52 -6.95 -6.37 -9.16
C LYS A 52 -7.34 -7.57 -8.26
N LYS A 53 -7.54 -7.29 -6.97
CA LYS A 53 -7.91 -8.26 -5.92
C LYS A 53 -6.87 -9.36 -5.68
N ALA A 54 -5.58 -9.09 -5.92
CA ALA A 54 -4.50 -9.97 -5.47
C ALA A 54 -4.57 -10.25 -3.96
N SER A 55 -3.94 -11.33 -3.52
CA SER A 55 -3.87 -11.66 -2.09
C SER A 55 -3.19 -10.53 -1.34
N LEU A 56 -3.78 -10.11 -0.22
CA LEU A 56 -3.27 -9.01 0.60
C LEU A 56 -2.88 -9.57 1.96
N ILE A 57 -1.62 -9.41 2.31
CA ILE A 57 -1.08 -9.66 3.65
C ILE A 57 -0.44 -8.39 4.19
N GLY A 58 -0.46 -8.18 5.49
CA GLY A 58 0.09 -6.96 6.06
C GLY A 58 -0.28 -6.74 7.50
N CYS A 59 0.16 -5.60 8.02
CA CYS A 59 -0.13 -5.16 9.38
C CYS A 59 -0.16 -3.64 9.45
N THR A 60 -0.58 -3.13 10.60
CA THR A 60 -0.43 -1.72 10.91
C THR A 60 0.97 -1.41 11.45
N ASP A 61 1.37 -0.16 11.40
CA ASP A 61 2.62 0.34 11.96
C ASP A 61 2.46 1.72 12.63
N ALA A 62 3.52 2.15 13.32
CA ALA A 62 3.72 3.54 13.73
C ALA A 62 4.55 4.33 12.70
N GLY A 63 5.37 3.61 11.93
CA GLY A 63 6.16 4.13 10.83
C GLY A 63 6.89 2.99 10.13
N GLU A 64 7.35 3.27 8.92
CA GLU A 64 7.97 2.31 8.02
C GLU A 64 9.26 2.87 7.39
N ILE A 65 10.19 1.97 7.07
CA ILE A 65 11.40 2.31 6.31
C ILE A 65 11.21 1.79 4.89
N THR A 66 11.33 2.67 3.92
CA THR A 66 11.21 2.34 2.49
C THR A 66 12.47 2.78 1.74
N ASN A 67 12.47 2.60 0.41
CA ASN A 67 13.54 3.15 -0.45
C ASN A 67 13.64 4.68 -0.38
N ASP A 68 12.57 5.37 0.05
CA ASP A 68 12.54 6.83 0.22
C ASP A 68 13.00 7.25 1.65
N GLY A 69 13.45 6.29 2.47
CA GLY A 69 13.86 6.50 3.86
C GLY A 69 12.74 6.21 4.88
N PRO A 70 12.94 6.62 6.16
CA PRO A 70 11.95 6.47 7.22
C PRO A 70 10.75 7.41 7.01
N SER A 71 9.56 6.94 7.33
CA SER A 71 8.32 7.70 7.25
C SER A 71 7.34 7.32 8.36
N GLU A 72 6.44 8.25 8.70
CA GLU A 72 5.30 8.05 9.58
C GLU A 72 4.03 8.50 8.87
N LYS A 73 2.86 8.06 9.37
CA LYS A 73 1.53 8.44 8.87
C LYS A 73 1.40 8.18 7.36
N SER A 74 1.96 7.05 6.91
CA SER A 74 2.01 6.65 5.52
C SER A 74 1.60 5.19 5.35
N VAL A 75 1.47 4.79 4.09
CA VAL A 75 1.27 3.40 3.70
C VAL A 75 2.33 3.01 2.69
N ALA A 76 2.99 1.89 2.94
CA ALA A 76 3.90 1.23 2.02
C ALA A 76 3.29 -0.07 1.51
N VAL A 77 3.43 -0.29 0.20
CA VAL A 77 2.98 -1.50 -0.48
C VAL A 77 4.17 -2.08 -1.23
N MET A 78 4.34 -3.39 -1.13
CA MET A 78 5.26 -4.16 -1.94
C MET A 78 4.45 -5.14 -2.80
N ALA A 79 4.66 -5.13 -4.10
CA ALA A 79 4.04 -6.05 -5.05
C ALA A 79 4.98 -7.22 -5.33
N ILE A 80 4.48 -8.45 -5.21
CA ILE A 80 5.24 -9.67 -5.50
C ILE A 80 4.55 -10.42 -6.64
N LYS A 81 5.35 -10.89 -7.61
CA LYS A 81 4.93 -11.80 -8.67
C LYS A 81 5.20 -13.24 -8.26
#